data_AF-A0A0D2QUD2-F1
#
_entry.id   AF-A0A0D2QUD2-F1
#
_cell.length_a   1.000
_cell.length_b   1.000
_cell.length_c   1.000
_cell.angle_alpha   90.00
_cell.angle_beta   90.00
_cell.angle_gamma   90.00
#
_symmetry.space_group_name_H-M   'P 1'
#
loop_
_entity.id
_entity.type
_entity.pdbx_description
1 polymer ?
#
loop_
_entity_poly.entity_id
_entity_poly.type
_entity_poly.pdbx_seq_one_letter_code
_entity_poly.pdbx_strand_id
1 'polypeptide(L)'
;MDVLHWDGTLSAKDFRIGAFAFAQKWESCNLAFPPWSWLPCPKHPWLAPPEEEGYLSLEKICISRPNEEEDIDQISQIDTGEEETCCSRNEDILDDATLVQSNHHELHYCDFHIVYSSTFRVPVLYFRAYCSDGRPLPLDEIEKELPACASKELSKKWTFITQEEHPYLKRPWYKLHPCGTAEWMKLLFLSDTANPKFEVVLELYLLSWFSVVGQVFGLRISFKISN
;
A
#
# COMPACT_ATOMS: atom_id res chain seq x y z
N MET A 1 -16.94 -3.65 -26.73
CA MET A 1 -15.91 -3.01 -27.57
C MET A 1 -15.10 -4.11 -28.24
N ASP A 2 -14.46 -3.85 -29.38
CA ASP A 2 -13.46 -4.76 -29.97
C ASP A 2 -12.07 -4.38 -29.46
N VAL A 3 -11.25 -5.37 -29.10
CA VAL A 3 -9.92 -5.15 -28.49
C VAL A 3 -8.92 -4.63 -29.53
N LEU A 4 -9.06 -5.02 -30.81
CA LEU A 4 -8.17 -4.58 -31.90
C LEU A 4 -8.18 -3.06 -32.13
N HIS A 5 -9.26 -2.37 -31.73
CA HIS A 5 -9.43 -0.93 -31.88
C HIS A 5 -9.41 -0.17 -30.54
N TRP A 6 -9.01 -0.85 -29.46
CA TRP A 6 -8.98 -0.27 -28.11
C TRP A 6 -7.75 0.63 -27.90
N ASP A 7 -7.95 1.73 -27.18
CA ASP A 7 -6.92 2.74 -26.87
C ASP A 7 -6.22 2.52 -25.52
N GLY A 8 -6.52 1.42 -24.82
CA GLY A 8 -5.97 1.10 -23.50
C GLY A 8 -6.66 1.78 -22.33
N THR A 9 -7.75 2.49 -22.58
CA THR A 9 -8.50 3.25 -21.56
C THR A 9 -9.80 2.58 -21.14
N LEU A 10 -10.32 3.00 -19.99
CA LEU A 10 -11.57 2.53 -19.40
C LEU A 10 -12.59 3.67 -19.33
N SER A 11 -13.89 3.37 -19.41
CA SER A 11 -14.90 4.26 -18.82
C SER A 11 -14.95 4.09 -17.29
N ALA A 12 -15.67 4.97 -16.59
CA ALA A 12 -15.91 4.82 -15.15
C ALA A 12 -16.61 3.48 -14.81
N LYS A 13 -17.57 3.07 -15.66
CA LYS A 13 -18.22 1.76 -15.61
C LYS A 13 -17.23 0.60 -15.75
N ASP A 14 -16.39 0.66 -16.77
CA ASP A 14 -15.41 -0.41 -17.05
C ASP A 14 -14.38 -0.53 -15.92
N PHE A 15 -13.95 0.61 -15.37
CA PHE A 15 -13.13 0.66 -14.16
C PHE A 15 -13.82 0.01 -12.96
N ARG A 16 -15.09 0.30 -12.71
CA ARG A 16 -15.86 -0.34 -11.62
C ARG A 16 -15.97 -1.86 -11.80
N ILE A 17 -16.18 -2.33 -13.03
CA ILE A 17 -16.21 -3.78 -13.34
C ILE A 17 -14.85 -4.42 -13.02
N GLY A 18 -13.75 -3.88 -13.56
CA GLY A 18 -12.41 -4.38 -13.30
C GLY A 18 -11.98 -4.25 -11.83
N ALA A 19 -12.52 -3.27 -11.09
CA ALA A 19 -12.27 -3.10 -9.66
C ALA A 19 -12.87 -4.22 -8.80
N PHE A 20 -14.11 -4.66 -9.08
CA PHE A 20 -14.69 -5.82 -8.38
C PHE A 20 -13.98 -7.12 -8.73
N ALA A 21 -13.64 -7.34 -10.00
CA ALA A 21 -12.88 -8.51 -10.44
C ALA A 21 -11.48 -8.57 -9.77
N PHE A 22 -10.78 -7.44 -9.70
CA PHE A 22 -9.50 -7.32 -9.02
C PHE A 22 -9.61 -7.58 -7.51
N ALA A 23 -10.61 -7.02 -6.82
CA ALA A 23 -10.79 -7.23 -5.38
C ALA A 23 -11.06 -8.70 -5.04
N GLN A 24 -11.97 -9.35 -5.78
CA GLN A 24 -12.23 -10.79 -5.65
C GLN A 24 -10.98 -11.63 -5.94
N LYS A 25 -10.22 -11.28 -6.98
CA LYS A 25 -8.99 -12.02 -7.32
C LYS A 25 -7.90 -11.84 -6.27
N TRP A 26 -7.75 -10.64 -5.71
CA TRP A 26 -6.82 -10.34 -4.63
C TRP A 26 -7.09 -11.20 -3.40
N GLU A 27 -8.35 -11.26 -2.94
CA GLU A 27 -8.78 -12.07 -1.81
C GLU A 27 -8.45 -13.57 -2.01
N SER A 28 -8.61 -14.09 -3.23
CA SER A 28 -8.24 -15.48 -3.56
C SER A 28 -6.73 -15.78 -3.54
N CYS A 29 -5.87 -14.76 -3.64
CA CYS A 29 -4.43 -14.91 -3.82
C CYS A 29 -3.58 -14.45 -2.63
N ASN A 30 -4.02 -13.42 -1.89
CA ASN A 30 -3.15 -12.60 -1.05
C ASN A 30 -3.59 -12.56 0.43
N LEU A 31 -3.86 -13.74 1.01
CA LEU A 31 -4.34 -13.93 2.38
C LEU A 31 -3.48 -13.29 3.51
N ALA A 32 -2.26 -12.85 3.21
CA ALA A 32 -1.38 -12.13 4.13
C ALA A 32 -1.69 -10.61 4.22
N PHE A 33 -2.57 -10.09 3.36
CA PHE A 33 -2.98 -8.69 3.31
C PHE A 33 -4.51 -8.56 3.49
N PRO A 34 -5.02 -7.43 4.00
CA PRO A 34 -6.46 -7.18 4.01
C PRO A 34 -7.06 -7.15 2.58
N PRO A 35 -8.38 -7.34 2.44
CA PRO A 35 -9.07 -7.27 1.16
C PRO A 35 -9.22 -5.82 0.68
N TRP A 36 -9.16 -5.62 -0.64
CA TRP A 36 -9.52 -4.34 -1.25
C TRP A 36 -11.03 -4.11 -1.15
N SER A 37 -11.42 -2.99 -0.54
CA SER A 37 -12.82 -2.61 -0.33
C SER A 37 -13.24 -1.50 -1.30
N TRP A 38 -14.38 -1.64 -1.98
CA TRP A 38 -14.94 -0.56 -2.79
C TRP A 38 -15.66 0.47 -1.90
N LEU A 39 -15.19 1.72 -1.93
CA LEU A 39 -15.80 2.83 -1.22
C LEU A 39 -16.55 3.73 -2.23
N PRO A 40 -17.89 3.81 -2.18
CA PRO A 40 -18.66 4.74 -3.01
C PRO A 40 -18.43 6.17 -2.51
N CYS A 41 -18.29 7.13 -3.44
CA CYS A 41 -18.10 8.53 -3.08
C CYS A 41 -18.89 9.47 -4.03
N PRO A 42 -20.13 9.86 -3.67
CA PRO A 42 -20.92 10.78 -4.46
C PRO A 42 -20.26 12.17 -4.52
N LYS A 43 -20.14 12.74 -5.73
CA LYS A 43 -19.73 14.15 -5.90
C LYS A 43 -20.69 15.15 -5.23
N HIS A 44 -21.93 14.73 -4.96
CA HIS A 44 -22.97 15.55 -4.33
C HIS A 44 -23.60 14.79 -3.14
N PRO A 45 -23.34 15.18 -1.88
CA PRO A 45 -23.85 14.47 -0.68
C PRO A 45 -25.38 14.36 -0.57
N TRP A 46 -26.12 15.18 -1.35
CA TRP A 46 -27.58 15.26 -1.35
C TRP A 46 -28.25 14.38 -2.43
N LEU A 47 -27.46 13.66 -3.23
CA LEU A 47 -27.94 12.73 -4.24
C LEU A 47 -27.40 11.33 -3.93
N ALA A 48 -28.15 10.30 -4.33
CA ALA A 48 -27.56 8.97 -4.41
C ALA A 48 -26.36 9.03 -5.39
N PRO A 49 -25.20 8.43 -5.06
CA PRO A 49 -24.11 8.34 -6.02
C PRO A 49 -24.59 7.65 -7.30
N PRO A 50 -24.22 8.16 -8.50
CA PRO A 50 -24.18 7.29 -9.66
C PRO A 50 -23.33 6.07 -9.27
N GLU A 51 -23.81 4.85 -9.52
CA GLU A 51 -23.18 3.65 -8.93
C GLU A 51 -21.68 3.48 -9.27
N GLU A 52 -21.25 4.14 -10.34
CA GLU A 52 -19.89 4.18 -10.89
C GLU A 52 -18.94 5.16 -10.13
N GLU A 53 -19.45 5.98 -9.21
CA GLU A 53 -18.64 6.91 -8.41
C GLU A 53 -18.10 6.26 -7.12
N GLY A 54 -16.83 5.87 -7.16
CA GLY A 54 -16.10 5.33 -6.01
C GLY A 54 -14.64 5.02 -6.33
N TYR A 55 -13.97 4.38 -5.38
CA TYR A 55 -12.58 3.94 -5.47
C TYR A 55 -12.35 2.66 -4.68
N LEU A 56 -11.29 1.92 -5.00
CA LEU A 56 -10.85 0.80 -4.16
C LEU A 56 -9.92 1.30 -3.06
N SER A 57 -10.04 0.74 -1.86
CA SER A 57 -9.25 1.10 -0.70
C SER A 57 -8.64 -0.12 -0.02
N LEU A 58 -7.37 0.01 0.38
CA LEU A 58 -6.56 -0.93 1.14
C LEU A 58 -5.78 -0.14 2.19
N GLU A 59 -6.32 -0.04 3.40
CA GLU A 59 -5.73 0.78 4.49
C GLU A 59 -4.91 -0.06 5.50
N LYS A 60 -4.08 0.62 6.30
CA LYS A 60 -3.37 0.09 7.48
C LYS A 60 -2.38 -1.05 7.19
N ILE A 61 -1.75 -1.05 6.02
CA ILE A 61 -0.66 -1.98 5.72
C ILE A 61 0.56 -1.60 6.56
N CYS A 62 1.01 -2.47 7.46
CA CYS A 62 2.27 -2.26 8.17
C CYS A 62 3.45 -2.32 7.17
N ILE A 63 4.34 -1.33 7.22
CA ILE A 63 5.53 -1.25 6.35
C ILE A 63 6.85 -1.25 7.13
N SER A 64 6.83 -1.09 8.45
CA SER A 64 8.04 -1.14 9.28
C SER A 64 8.80 -2.44 9.07
N ARG A 65 10.13 -2.34 8.91
CA ARG A 65 10.99 -3.53 8.89
C ARG A 65 11.04 -4.19 10.28
N PRO A 66 11.03 -5.54 10.38
CA PRO A 66 11.45 -6.19 11.61
C PRO A 66 12.96 -5.99 11.80
N ASN A 67 13.40 -5.71 13.02
CA ASN A 67 14.82 -5.74 13.35
C ASN A 67 15.27 -7.20 13.43
N GLU A 68 16.31 -7.58 12.70
CA GLU A 68 16.88 -8.94 12.72
C GLU A 68 17.91 -9.13 13.85
N GLU A 69 17.88 -8.25 14.87
CA GLU A 69 18.86 -8.16 15.97
C GLU A 69 18.17 -8.05 17.35
N GLU A 70 17.47 -9.08 17.83
CA GLU A 70 17.19 -9.31 19.26
C GLU A 70 16.67 -10.74 19.55
N ASP A 71 17.41 -11.76 19.12
CA ASP A 71 17.14 -13.18 19.47
C ASP A 71 18.44 -13.87 19.95
N ILE A 72 18.86 -13.54 21.18
CA ILE A 72 19.96 -14.19 21.89
C ILE A 72 19.48 -14.55 23.30
N ASP A 73 19.32 -15.85 23.57
CA ASP A 73 18.84 -16.41 24.84
C ASP A 73 19.58 -15.87 26.07
N GLN A 74 18.82 -15.26 27.00
CA GLN A 74 19.22 -15.16 28.41
C GLN A 74 18.06 -15.50 29.36
N ILE A 75 17.58 -16.75 29.31
CA ILE A 75 16.75 -17.35 30.37
C ILE A 75 17.44 -18.61 30.95
N SER A 76 18.45 -18.38 31.79
CA SER A 76 18.89 -19.31 32.85
C SER A 76 19.83 -18.60 33.83
N GLN A 77 19.81 -18.81 35.15
CA GLN A 77 18.82 -19.45 36.04
C GLN A 77 19.06 -18.92 37.49
N ILE A 78 18.19 -19.24 38.45
CA ILE A 78 18.16 -18.65 39.81
C ILE A 78 18.92 -19.51 40.85
N ASP A 79 19.41 -18.83 41.92
CA ASP A 79 19.84 -19.31 43.27
C ASP A 79 21.29 -19.84 43.42
N THR A 80 21.96 -19.82 44.59
CA THR A 80 21.61 -19.48 46.00
C THR A 80 22.82 -18.87 46.77
N GLY A 81 22.61 -18.03 47.80
CA GLY A 81 23.41 -18.07 49.06
C GLY A 81 24.30 -16.88 49.50
N GLU A 82 23.93 -16.26 50.65
CA GLU A 82 24.72 -15.77 51.82
C GLU A 82 26.15 -15.17 51.63
N GLU A 83 26.60 -14.05 52.21
CA GLU A 83 26.12 -12.94 53.11
C GLU A 83 27.11 -11.72 52.85
N GLU A 84 27.42 -10.65 53.61
CA GLU A 84 27.22 -10.18 54.99
C GLU A 84 27.42 -8.61 55.08
N THR A 85 27.09 -7.99 56.24
CA THR A 85 27.68 -6.74 56.82
C THR A 85 27.58 -5.36 56.12
N CYS A 86 26.53 -4.63 56.50
CA CYS A 86 26.50 -3.29 57.12
C CYS A 86 27.20 -2.03 56.50
N CYS A 87 26.33 -1.10 56.06
CA CYS A 87 26.21 0.29 56.56
C CYS A 87 27.21 1.40 56.14
N SER A 88 26.73 2.35 55.32
CA SER A 88 26.81 3.80 55.59
C SER A 88 25.78 4.60 54.78
N ARG A 89 25.38 5.77 55.28
CA ARG A 89 24.40 6.67 54.65
C ARG A 89 25.09 7.80 53.87
N ASN A 90 24.52 8.20 52.74
CA ASN A 90 24.34 9.60 52.36
C ASN A 90 23.00 9.78 51.62
N GLU A 91 22.40 10.95 51.76
CA GLU A 91 21.12 11.33 51.15
C GLU A 91 21.40 12.39 50.07
N ASP A 92 21.65 11.95 48.83
CA ASP A 92 21.70 12.82 47.66
C ASP A 92 20.48 12.54 46.77
N ILE A 93 19.54 13.49 46.73
CA ILE A 93 18.39 13.43 45.82
C ILE A 93 18.91 13.78 44.41
N LEU A 94 19.39 12.77 43.71
CA LEU A 94 19.62 12.89 42.27
C LEU A 94 18.28 13.08 41.58
N ASP A 95 18.14 14.14 40.80
CA ASP A 95 17.04 14.33 39.87
C ASP A 95 17.23 13.36 38.69
N ASP A 96 16.93 12.07 38.93
CA ASP A 96 16.80 11.10 37.84
C ASP A 96 15.54 11.44 37.05
N ALA A 97 15.69 12.42 36.16
CA ALA A 97 14.79 12.68 35.07
C ALA A 97 14.88 11.48 34.10
N THR A 98 14.32 10.35 34.52
CA THR A 98 14.47 9.05 33.88
C THR A 98 14.13 9.18 32.41
N LEU A 99 15.16 9.15 31.56
CA LEU A 99 14.98 9.12 30.12
C LEU A 99 14.34 7.77 29.79
N VAL A 100 13.01 7.76 29.73
CA VAL A 100 12.22 6.65 29.21
C VAL A 100 12.57 6.55 27.73
N GLN A 101 13.66 5.82 27.44
CA GLN A 101 13.88 5.18 26.17
C GLN A 101 12.78 4.13 26.01
N SER A 102 11.59 4.61 25.66
CA SER A 102 10.50 3.77 25.25
C SER A 102 10.97 3.03 24.01
N ASN A 103 11.25 1.73 24.15
CA ASN A 103 11.45 0.81 23.03
C ASN A 103 10.10 0.54 22.32
N HIS A 104 9.30 1.60 22.13
CA HIS A 104 8.15 1.67 21.26
C HIS A 104 8.67 1.70 19.84
N HIS A 105 8.86 0.51 19.27
CA HIS A 105 9.15 0.34 17.86
C HIS A 105 8.08 1.06 17.04
N GLU A 106 8.43 2.19 16.40
CA GLU A 106 7.44 3.09 15.81
C GLU A 106 6.84 2.44 14.56
N LEU A 107 5.61 1.92 14.71
CA LEU A 107 4.93 1.20 13.65
C LEU A 107 4.44 2.19 12.57
N HIS A 108 4.97 1.99 11.37
CA HIS A 108 4.67 2.75 10.17
C HIS A 108 3.60 2.01 9.36
N TYR A 109 2.51 2.70 9.05
CA TYR A 109 1.38 2.20 8.28
C TYR A 109 1.28 2.91 6.93
N CYS A 110 0.77 2.22 5.92
CA CYS A 110 0.49 2.76 4.60
C CYS A 110 -0.94 2.44 4.16
N ASP A 111 -1.61 3.43 3.58
CA ASP A 111 -2.90 3.28 2.90
C ASP A 111 -2.73 3.44 1.39
N PHE A 112 -3.47 2.64 0.63
CA PHE A 112 -3.45 2.62 -0.83
C PHE A 112 -4.86 2.74 -1.39
N HIS A 113 -5.09 3.73 -2.26
CA HIS A 113 -6.36 3.95 -2.94
C HIS A 113 -6.18 3.89 -4.46
N ILE A 114 -6.98 3.06 -5.14
CA ILE A 114 -7.02 3.01 -6.62
C ILE A 114 -8.23 3.82 -7.09
N VAL A 115 -7.98 4.95 -7.74
CA VAL A 115 -8.96 5.95 -8.16
C VAL A 115 -9.00 6.05 -9.68
N TYR A 116 -10.18 6.13 -10.28
CA TYR A 116 -10.33 6.40 -11.71
C TYR A 116 -10.01 7.86 -12.04
N SER A 117 -9.10 8.11 -12.99
CA SER A 117 -8.92 9.44 -13.57
C SER A 117 -9.85 9.64 -14.76
N SER A 118 -10.76 10.60 -14.67
CA SER A 118 -11.58 11.03 -15.82
C SER A 118 -10.74 11.65 -16.95
N THR A 119 -9.67 12.37 -16.63
CA THR A 119 -8.78 13.03 -17.60
C THR A 119 -7.95 12.03 -18.41
N PHE A 120 -7.35 11.04 -17.74
CA PHE A 120 -6.50 10.04 -18.40
C PHE A 120 -7.26 8.77 -18.79
N ARG A 121 -8.50 8.57 -18.30
CA ARG A 121 -9.36 7.39 -18.50
C ARG A 121 -8.71 6.07 -18.06
N VAL A 122 -7.98 6.09 -16.94
CA VAL A 122 -7.23 4.95 -16.38
C VAL A 122 -7.24 4.96 -14.85
N PRO A 123 -6.96 3.83 -14.18
CA PRO A 123 -6.64 3.80 -12.76
C PRO A 123 -5.40 4.63 -12.40
N VAL A 124 -5.45 5.24 -11.22
CA VAL A 124 -4.36 5.99 -10.57
C VAL A 124 -4.19 5.43 -9.16
N LEU A 125 -2.95 5.11 -8.77
CA LEU A 125 -2.66 4.79 -7.38
C LEU A 125 -2.38 6.08 -6.61
N TYR A 126 -3.16 6.33 -5.56
CA TYR A 126 -2.81 7.22 -4.47
C TYR A 126 -2.32 6.39 -3.29
N PHE A 127 -1.35 6.89 -2.55
CA PHE A 127 -0.92 6.29 -1.29
C PHE A 127 -0.57 7.36 -0.25
N ARG A 128 -0.57 6.99 1.03
CA ARG A 128 0.01 7.79 2.12
C ARG A 128 0.58 6.84 3.16
N ALA A 129 1.66 7.24 3.82
CA ALA A 129 2.15 6.53 5.00
C ALA A 129 2.15 7.45 6.23
N TYR A 130 2.06 6.86 7.41
CA TYR A 130 1.96 7.57 8.68
C TYR A 130 2.43 6.70 9.85
N CYS A 131 2.94 7.35 10.90
CA CYS A 131 3.33 6.74 12.17
C CYS A 131 2.13 6.25 12.98
N SER A 132 2.38 5.46 14.01
CA SER A 132 1.33 4.90 14.89
C SER A 132 0.53 5.97 15.66
N ASP A 133 1.11 7.15 15.86
CA ASP A 133 0.45 8.33 16.43
C ASP A 133 -0.37 9.15 15.40
N GLY A 134 -0.28 8.81 14.10
CA GLY A 134 -0.95 9.48 12.99
C GLY A 134 -0.15 10.57 12.28
N ARG A 135 1.10 10.86 12.67
CA ARG A 135 1.99 11.79 11.92
C ARG A 135 2.23 11.28 10.50
N PRO A 136 2.05 12.09 9.44
CA PRO A 136 2.30 11.67 8.07
C PRO A 136 3.81 11.55 7.80
N LEU A 137 4.23 10.46 7.15
CA LEU A 137 5.62 10.22 6.78
C LEU A 137 5.97 10.92 5.46
N PRO A 138 7.13 11.61 5.36
CA PRO A 138 7.63 12.14 4.10
C PRO A 138 8.12 11.02 3.18
N LEU A 139 8.14 11.29 1.87
CA LEU A 139 8.48 10.29 0.86
C LEU A 139 9.87 9.65 1.06
N ASP A 140 10.86 10.41 1.56
CA ASP A 140 12.20 9.92 1.85
C ASP A 140 12.27 8.92 3.03
N GLU A 141 11.32 8.94 3.96
CA GLU A 141 11.18 7.92 5.00
C GLU A 141 10.48 6.67 4.48
N ILE A 142 9.49 6.83 3.59
CA ILE A 142 8.77 5.72 2.96
C ILE A 142 9.71 4.80 2.14
N GLU A 143 10.76 5.33 1.51
CA GLU A 143 11.76 4.47 0.82
C GLU A 143 12.57 3.60 1.79
N LYS A 144 12.88 4.14 2.97
CA LYS A 144 13.76 3.50 3.97
C LYS A 144 13.07 2.29 4.59
N GLU A 145 11.75 2.35 4.77
CA GLU A 145 10.96 1.21 5.24
C GLU A 145 10.81 0.13 4.18
N LEU A 146 10.43 0.51 2.95
CA LEU A 146 10.06 -0.45 1.90
C LEU A 146 11.20 -1.46 1.61
N PRO A 147 10.87 -2.74 1.29
CA PRO A 147 11.89 -3.77 1.10
C PRO A 147 12.94 -3.39 0.05
N ALA A 148 14.21 -3.80 0.24
CA ALA A 148 15.30 -3.43 -0.65
C ALA A 148 15.09 -3.81 -2.13
N CYS A 149 14.31 -4.87 -2.39
CA CYS A 149 13.89 -5.27 -3.73
C CYS A 149 12.85 -4.32 -4.36
N ALA A 150 12.04 -3.64 -3.55
CA ALA A 150 11.13 -2.58 -3.99
C ALA A 150 11.90 -1.27 -4.20
N SER A 151 12.73 -0.82 -3.24
CA SER A 151 13.52 0.44 -3.34
C SER A 151 14.30 0.57 -4.66
N LYS A 152 14.96 -0.49 -5.15
CA LYS A 152 15.73 -0.45 -6.42
C LYS A 152 14.89 -0.23 -7.68
N GLU A 153 13.60 -0.51 -7.65
CA GLU A 153 12.65 -0.22 -8.73
C GLU A 153 11.87 1.07 -8.48
N LEU A 154 11.55 1.34 -7.21
CA LEU A 154 10.88 2.52 -6.68
C LEU A 154 11.68 3.81 -6.92
N SER A 155 12.97 3.84 -6.60
CA SER A 155 13.88 4.99 -6.77
C SER A 155 13.91 5.56 -8.20
N LYS A 156 13.81 4.72 -9.24
CA LYS A 156 13.65 5.18 -10.63
C LYS A 156 12.26 5.78 -10.87
N LYS A 157 11.23 5.14 -10.31
CA LYS A 157 9.80 5.45 -10.51
C LYS A 157 9.30 6.64 -9.67
N TRP A 158 10.06 7.07 -8.67
CA TRP A 158 9.84 8.28 -7.88
C TRP A 158 9.77 9.56 -8.71
N THR A 159 10.44 9.59 -9.85
CA THR A 159 10.32 10.66 -10.86
C THR A 159 8.87 10.87 -11.37
N PHE A 160 7.98 9.91 -11.12
CA PHE A 160 6.55 9.95 -11.44
C PHE A 160 5.64 10.03 -10.19
N ILE A 161 6.18 10.24 -8.99
CA ILE A 161 5.39 10.42 -7.76
C ILE A 161 5.23 11.91 -7.47
N THR A 162 3.98 12.37 -7.34
CA THR A 162 3.63 13.75 -6.94
C THR A 162 2.85 13.75 -5.64
N GLN A 163 2.86 14.86 -4.92
CA GLN A 163 1.95 15.09 -3.78
C GLN A 163 0.77 15.92 -4.27
N GLU A 164 -0.45 15.39 -4.12
CA GLU A 164 -1.69 16.02 -4.59
C GLU A 164 -2.81 15.87 -3.53
N GLU A 165 -3.88 16.64 -3.66
CA GLU A 165 -5.07 16.48 -2.82
C GLU A 165 -5.86 15.24 -3.26
N HIS A 166 -6.17 14.32 -2.33
CA HIS A 166 -6.94 13.12 -2.66
C HIS A 166 -8.35 13.49 -3.14
N PRO A 167 -8.78 13.11 -4.37
CA PRO A 167 -9.99 13.63 -5.02
C PRO A 167 -11.29 13.56 -4.20
N TYR A 168 -11.37 12.57 -3.31
CA TYR A 168 -12.55 12.29 -2.48
C TYR A 168 -12.39 12.68 -0.99
N LEU A 169 -11.17 12.96 -0.52
CA LEU A 169 -10.87 13.06 0.92
C LEU A 169 -10.23 14.38 1.37
N LYS A 170 -9.99 15.31 0.45
CA LYS A 170 -9.57 16.69 0.72
C LYS A 170 -8.41 16.83 1.71
N ARG A 171 -7.41 15.96 1.52
CA ARG A 171 -6.19 15.85 2.33
C ARG A 171 -5.03 15.43 1.43
N PRO A 172 -3.77 15.83 1.72
CA PRO A 172 -2.63 15.50 0.88
C PRO A 172 -2.34 13.99 0.88
N TRP A 173 -2.14 13.43 -0.31
CA TRP A 173 -1.70 12.06 -0.57
C TRP A 173 -0.58 12.09 -1.62
N TYR A 174 0.26 11.07 -1.63
CA TYR A 174 1.14 10.81 -2.75
C TYR A 174 0.35 10.12 -3.87
N LYS A 175 0.74 10.36 -5.13
CA LYS A 175 0.06 9.92 -6.33
C LYS A 175 1.09 9.46 -7.35
N LEU A 176 0.89 8.27 -7.91
CA LEU A 176 1.68 7.81 -9.05
C LEU A 176 1.07 8.36 -10.34
N HIS A 177 1.85 9.08 -11.14
CA HIS A 177 1.37 9.77 -12.33
C HIS A 177 0.99 8.78 -13.46
N PRO A 178 -0.23 8.85 -14.04
CA PRO A 178 -0.75 7.86 -14.99
C PRO A 178 -0.21 7.98 -16.43
N CYS A 179 0.93 8.64 -16.64
CA CYS A 179 1.51 8.77 -17.98
C CYS A 179 1.92 7.40 -18.54
N GLY A 180 1.53 7.13 -19.79
CA GLY A 180 1.83 5.86 -20.47
C GLY A 180 0.98 4.67 -20.01
N THR A 181 0.15 4.77 -18.96
CA THR A 181 -0.68 3.66 -18.47
C THR A 181 -1.59 3.09 -19.56
N ALA A 182 -2.27 3.96 -20.33
CA ALA A 182 -3.13 3.51 -21.42
C ALA A 182 -2.36 2.75 -22.51
N GLU A 183 -1.29 3.33 -23.05
CA GLU A 183 -0.52 2.69 -24.13
C GLU A 183 0.15 1.39 -23.67
N TRP A 184 0.66 1.31 -22.42
CA TRP A 184 1.18 0.07 -21.87
C TRP A 184 0.10 -1.02 -21.75
N MET A 185 -1.08 -0.68 -21.20
CA MET A 185 -2.17 -1.65 -21.03
C MET A 185 -2.75 -2.10 -22.38
N LYS A 186 -2.82 -1.20 -23.36
CA LYS A 186 -3.13 -1.50 -24.76
C LYS A 186 -2.13 -2.50 -25.36
N LEU A 187 -0.84 -2.21 -25.27
CA LEU A 187 0.23 -3.08 -25.78
C LEU A 187 0.20 -4.47 -25.13
N LEU A 188 -0.07 -4.54 -23.82
CA LEU A 188 -0.19 -5.80 -23.09
C LEU A 188 -1.27 -6.71 -23.69
N PHE A 189 -2.51 -6.22 -23.83
CA PHE A 189 -3.62 -7.03 -24.34
C PHE A 189 -3.65 -7.19 -25.87
N LEU A 190 -2.99 -6.30 -26.63
CA LEU A 190 -2.78 -6.48 -28.07
C LEU A 190 -1.62 -7.43 -28.42
N SER A 191 -0.73 -7.74 -27.46
CA SER A 191 0.38 -8.69 -27.67
C SER A 191 -0.05 -10.15 -27.61
N ASP A 192 -1.25 -10.44 -27.09
CA ASP A 192 -1.83 -11.79 -27.03
C ASP A 192 -2.50 -12.14 -28.37
N THR A 193 -2.03 -13.22 -29.01
CA THR A 193 -2.52 -13.69 -30.31
C THR A 193 -3.94 -14.27 -30.25
N ALA A 194 -4.50 -14.48 -29.05
CA ALA A 194 -5.85 -15.00 -28.87
C ALA A 194 -6.97 -13.98 -29.19
N ASN A 195 -6.67 -12.68 -29.32
CA ASN A 195 -7.63 -11.57 -29.42
C ASN A 195 -8.80 -11.71 -28.41
N PRO A 196 -8.53 -11.57 -27.10
CA PRO A 196 -9.50 -11.87 -26.04
C PRO A 196 -10.76 -11.01 -26.15
N LYS A 197 -11.89 -11.52 -25.63
CA LYS A 197 -13.09 -10.70 -25.45
C LYS A 197 -12.78 -9.52 -24.52
N PHE A 198 -13.34 -8.36 -24.83
CA PHE A 198 -13.20 -7.15 -23.99
C PHE A 198 -13.63 -7.38 -22.53
N GLU A 199 -14.62 -8.25 -22.29
CA GLU A 199 -15.04 -8.68 -20.93
C GLU A 199 -13.86 -9.24 -20.11
N VAL A 200 -13.05 -10.12 -20.71
CA VAL A 200 -11.85 -10.71 -20.10
C VAL A 200 -10.74 -9.65 -19.91
N VAL A 201 -10.64 -8.69 -20.84
CA VAL A 201 -9.74 -7.53 -20.68
C VAL A 201 -10.13 -6.70 -19.47
N LEU A 202 -11.43 -6.48 -19.19
CA LEU A 202 -11.88 -5.75 -18.01
C LEU A 202 -11.58 -6.50 -16.70
N GLU A 203 -11.87 -7.80 -16.65
CA GLU A 203 -11.56 -8.66 -15.50
C GLU A 203 -10.07 -8.64 -15.14
N LEU A 204 -9.20 -8.62 -16.16
CA LEU A 204 -7.76 -8.63 -15.99
C LEU A 204 -7.11 -7.24 -15.92
N TYR A 205 -7.79 -6.15 -16.30
CA TYR A 205 -7.15 -4.83 -16.42
C TYR A 205 -6.49 -4.38 -15.11
N LEU A 206 -7.26 -4.27 -14.03
CA LEU A 206 -6.71 -3.78 -12.76
C LEU A 206 -5.74 -4.77 -12.12
N LEU A 207 -5.90 -6.08 -12.38
CA LEU A 207 -4.96 -7.12 -11.95
C LEU A 207 -3.60 -6.97 -12.64
N SER A 208 -3.58 -6.86 -13.97
CA SER A 208 -2.39 -6.66 -14.78
C SER A 208 -1.72 -5.32 -14.46
N TRP A 209 -2.50 -4.24 -14.37
CA TRP A 209 -2.01 -2.91 -13.98
C TRP A 209 -1.34 -2.93 -12.60
N PHE A 210 -2.03 -3.49 -11.60
CA PHE A 210 -1.52 -3.58 -10.23
C PHE A 210 -0.34 -4.56 -10.11
N SER A 211 -0.21 -5.55 -11.00
CA SER A 211 0.96 -6.46 -11.00
C SER A 211 2.29 -5.73 -11.21
N VAL A 212 2.29 -4.57 -11.88
CA VAL A 212 3.48 -3.71 -12.05
C VAL A 212 3.51 -2.57 -11.02
N VAL A 213 2.35 -1.95 -10.74
CA VAL A 213 2.26 -0.81 -9.82
C VAL A 213 2.41 -1.22 -8.36
N GLY A 214 1.83 -2.34 -7.91
CA GLY A 214 1.92 -2.84 -6.54
C GLY A 214 3.32 -3.30 -6.13
N GLN A 215 4.11 -3.86 -7.07
CA GLN A 215 5.50 -4.27 -6.82
C GLN A 215 6.40 -3.15 -6.30
N VAL A 216 6.10 -1.90 -6.67
CA VAL A 216 6.78 -0.68 -6.23
C VAL A 216 6.69 -0.48 -4.70
N PHE A 217 5.68 -1.08 -4.07
CA PHE A 217 5.41 -1.03 -2.63
C PHE A 217 5.52 -2.42 -1.96
N GLY A 218 6.12 -3.41 -2.63
CA GLY A 218 6.17 -4.80 -2.16
C GLY A 218 4.85 -5.58 -2.26
N LEU A 219 3.75 -4.93 -2.66
CA LEU A 219 2.42 -5.53 -2.80
C LEU A 219 2.36 -6.46 -4.03
N ARG A 220 2.81 -7.70 -3.85
CA ARG A 220 2.88 -8.74 -4.88
C ARG A 220 1.61 -9.59 -4.90
N ILE A 221 1.03 -9.78 -6.08
CA ILE A 221 -0.05 -10.75 -6.31
C ILE A 221 0.57 -12.15 -6.35
N SER A 222 0.23 -12.98 -5.36
CA SER A 222 0.74 -14.34 -5.23
C SER A 222 -0.12 -15.32 -6.04
N PHE A 223 0.23 -15.50 -7.31
CA PHE A 223 -0.35 -16.54 -8.15
C PHE A 223 0.08 -17.93 -7.66
N LYS A 224 -0.75 -18.55 -6.81
CA LYS A 224 -0.68 -20.00 -6.55
C LYS A 224 -0.98 -20.74 -7.86
N ILE A 225 0.06 -21.25 -8.51
CA ILE A 225 -0.08 -22.25 -9.55
C ILE A 225 -0.47 -23.56 -8.85
N SER A 226 -1.76 -23.85 -8.83
CA SER A 226 -2.24 -25.19 -8.50
C SER A 226 -1.92 -26.12 -9.67
N ASN A 227 -1.00 -27.05 -9.45
CA ASN A 227 -0.82 -28.23 -10.30
C ASN A 227 -1.94 -29.25 -10.07
#